data_AF-A0A2W1ZHD4-F1
#
_entry.id   AF-A0A2W1ZHD4-F1
#
_cell.length_a   1.000
_cell.length_b   1.000
_cell.length_c   1.000
_cell.angle_alpha   90.00
_cell.angle_beta   90.00
_cell.angle_gamma   90.00
#
_symmetry.space_group_name_H-M   'P 1'
#
loop_
_entity.id
_entity.type
_entity.pdbx_description
1 polymer ?
#
loop_
_entity_poly.entity_id
_entity_poly.type
_entity_poly.pdbx_seq_one_letter_code
_entity_poly.pdbx_strand_id
1 'polypeptide(L)'
;MQQQSEPSVHPAIARLHAELDAARRGIAVLDDLEEGRRERVVAELLSAVPDMASRAAYEAGADGVVETIRRFAARGVRGASATTLWNRVVRSAVEAAAAVEPAVTRRERATAS
;
A
#
# COMPACT_ATOMS: atom_id res chain seq x y z
N MET A 1 13.19 -35.67 6.11
CA MET A 1 13.43 -34.25 5.73
C MET A 1 12.08 -33.59 5.62
N GLN A 2 11.69 -32.73 6.58
CA GLN A 2 10.43 -32.00 6.50
C GLN A 2 10.61 -30.86 5.49
N GLN A 3 9.89 -30.91 4.38
CA GLN A 3 9.78 -29.77 3.48
C GLN A 3 8.91 -28.73 4.20
N GLN A 4 9.56 -27.74 4.81
CA GLN A 4 8.88 -26.53 5.24
C GLN A 4 8.44 -25.82 3.96
N SER A 5 7.19 -26.00 3.56
CA SER A 5 6.58 -25.16 2.52
C SER A 5 6.62 -23.74 3.05
N GLU A 6 7.51 -22.90 2.50
CA GLU A 6 7.46 -21.47 2.76
C GLU A 6 6.03 -21.00 2.44
N PRO A 7 5.38 -20.22 3.32
CA PRO A 7 4.05 -19.72 3.05
C PRO A 7 4.12 -18.89 1.77
N SER A 8 3.53 -19.40 0.68
CA SER A 8 3.44 -18.69 -0.59
C SER A 8 2.80 -17.34 -0.34
N VAL A 9 3.56 -16.25 -0.52
CA VAL A 9 3.05 -14.88 -0.34
C VAL A 9 1.89 -14.67 -1.29
N HIS A 10 0.76 -14.16 -0.79
CA HIS A 10 -0.41 -13.90 -1.61
C HIS A 10 -0.05 -12.95 -2.79
N PRO A 11 -0.42 -13.25 -4.05
CA PRO A 11 0.00 -12.43 -5.20
C PRO A 11 -0.37 -10.95 -5.08
N ALA A 12 -1.50 -10.62 -4.46
CA ALA A 12 -1.89 -9.23 -4.19
C ALA A 12 -0.91 -8.49 -3.27
N ILE A 13 -0.37 -9.18 -2.26
CA ILE A 13 0.64 -8.64 -1.34
C ILE A 13 1.96 -8.42 -2.09
N ALA A 14 2.35 -9.34 -2.97
CA ALA A 14 3.54 -9.17 -3.81
C ALA A 14 3.42 -7.94 -4.74
N ARG A 15 2.25 -7.72 -5.36
CA ARG A 15 1.98 -6.52 -6.18
C ARG A 15 2.03 -5.23 -5.35
N LEU A 16 1.43 -5.23 -4.16
CA LEU A 16 1.50 -4.08 -3.25
C LEU A 16 2.95 -3.77 -2.85
N HIS A 17 3.76 -4.78 -2.58
CA HIS A 17 5.18 -4.57 -2.30
C HIS A 17 5.93 -3.93 -3.47
N ALA A 18 5.69 -4.40 -4.70
CA ALA A 18 6.30 -3.81 -5.88
C ALA A 18 5.89 -2.33 -6.04
N GLU A 19 4.62 -2.01 -5.80
CA GLU A 19 4.10 -0.66 -5.86
C GLU A 19 4.73 0.25 -4.79
N LEU A 20 4.81 -0.21 -3.54
CA LEU A 20 5.45 0.55 -2.45
C LEU A 20 6.94 0.80 -2.73
N ASP A 21 7.64 -0.15 -3.35
CA ASP A 21 9.04 -0.01 -3.71
C ASP A 21 9.24 0.94 -4.90
N ALA A 22 8.34 0.90 -5.89
CA ALA A 22 8.29 1.87 -6.97
C ALA A 22 8.02 3.29 -6.43
N ALA A 23 7.03 3.46 -5.55
CA ALA A 23 6.72 4.73 -4.90
C ALA A 23 7.92 5.27 -4.12
N ARG A 24 8.59 4.42 -3.33
CA ARG A 24 9.78 4.79 -2.57
C ARG A 24 10.92 5.29 -3.46
N ARG A 25 11.16 4.62 -4.59
CA ARG A 25 12.14 5.06 -5.59
C ARG A 25 11.73 6.37 -6.28
N GLY A 26 10.45 6.50 -6.64
CA GLY A 26 9.92 7.71 -7.26
C GLY A 26 10.10 8.94 -6.37
N ILE A 27 9.80 8.81 -5.07
CA ILE A 27 9.99 9.87 -4.07
C ILE A 27 11.46 10.29 -3.97
N ALA A 28 12.40 9.34 -4.05
CA ALA A 28 13.83 9.63 -3.91
C ALA A 28 14.42 10.49 -5.03
N VAL A 29 13.72 10.64 -6.16
CA VAL A 29 14.17 11.43 -7.33
C VAL A 29 13.27 12.64 -7.62
N LEU A 30 12.29 12.94 -6.76
CA LEU A 30 11.35 14.04 -6.99
C LEU A 30 12.02 15.41 -7.05
N ASP A 31 13.07 15.61 -6.26
CA ASP A 31 13.80 16.88 -6.19
C ASP A 31 14.52 17.20 -7.51
N ASP A 32 14.79 16.19 -8.34
CA ASP A 32 15.41 16.33 -9.66
C ASP A 32 14.38 16.66 -10.76
N LEU A 33 13.07 16.60 -10.45
CA LEU A 33 12.00 16.88 -11.39
C LEU A 33 11.61 18.37 -11.35
N GLU A 34 11.27 18.90 -12.52
CA GLU A 34 10.57 20.18 -12.66
C GLU A 34 9.24 20.16 -11.89
N GLU A 35 8.86 21.31 -11.34
CA GLU A 35 7.71 21.46 -10.42
C GLU A 35 6.42 20.84 -10.96
N GLY A 36 6.00 21.16 -12.19
CA GLY A 36 4.76 20.60 -12.76
C GLY A 36 4.80 19.09 -12.96
N ARG A 37 5.99 18.51 -13.23
CA ARG A 37 6.16 17.06 -13.31
C ARG A 37 6.17 16.42 -11.93
N ARG A 38 6.81 17.07 -10.96
CA ARG A 38 6.85 16.66 -9.55
C ARG A 38 5.44 16.57 -8.97
N GLU A 39 4.62 17.61 -9.12
CA GLU A 39 3.25 17.65 -8.62
C GLU A 39 2.39 16.52 -9.19
N ARG A 40 2.51 16.26 -10.50
CA ARG A 40 1.79 15.16 -11.16
C ARG A 40 2.18 13.81 -10.56
N VAL A 41 3.48 13.54 -10.42
CA VAL A 41 3.96 12.28 -9.81
C VAL A 41 3.48 12.17 -8.37
N VAL A 42 3.51 13.25 -7.59
CA VAL A 42 2.98 13.25 -6.21
C VAL A 42 1.49 12.90 -6.19
N ALA A 43 0.70 13.49 -7.08
CA ALA A 43 -0.73 13.18 -7.17
C ALA A 43 -0.98 11.72 -7.57
N GLU A 44 -0.23 11.19 -8.53
CA GLU A 44 -0.31 9.79 -8.95
C GLU A 44 0.01 8.84 -7.78
N LEU A 45 1.10 9.09 -7.05
CA LEU A 45 1.48 8.29 -5.88
C LEU A 45 0.41 8.30 -4.78
N LEU A 46 -0.21 9.46 -4.55
CA LEU A 46 -1.26 9.62 -3.54
C LEU A 46 -2.60 8.98 -3.94
N SER A 47 -2.78 8.55 -5.20
CA SER A 47 -3.95 7.76 -5.63
C SER A 47 -3.60 6.27 -5.76
N ALA A 48 -2.54 5.95 -6.51
CA ALA A 48 -2.25 4.58 -6.91
C ALA A 48 -1.92 3.66 -5.72
N VAL A 49 -1.16 4.16 -4.74
CA VAL A 49 -0.76 3.35 -3.59
C VAL A 49 -1.96 3.02 -2.68
N PRO A 50 -2.82 3.99 -2.28
CA PRO A 50 -4.07 3.68 -1.57
C PRO A 50 -5.01 2.74 -2.33
N ASP A 51 -5.16 2.91 -3.65
CA ASP A 51 -6.04 2.05 -4.47
C ASP A 51 -5.54 0.61 -4.49
N MET A 52 -4.23 0.41 -4.65
CA MET A 52 -3.60 -0.90 -4.59
C MET A 52 -3.67 -1.54 -3.20
N ALA A 53 -3.58 -0.72 -2.13
CA ALA A 53 -3.72 -1.20 -0.76
C ALA A 53 -5.15 -1.69 -0.47
N SER A 54 -6.17 -0.93 -0.87
CA SER A 54 -7.58 -1.36 -0.80
C SER A 54 -7.80 -2.67 -1.55
N ARG A 55 -7.27 -2.78 -2.77
CA ARG A 55 -7.41 -3.99 -3.58
C ARG A 55 -6.72 -5.19 -2.92
N ALA A 56 -5.50 -5.00 -2.42
CA ALA A 56 -4.80 -6.05 -1.70
C ALA A 56 -5.55 -6.47 -0.43
N ALA A 57 -6.11 -5.52 0.32
CA ALA A 57 -6.89 -5.82 1.52
C ALA A 57 -8.17 -6.59 1.20
N TYR A 58 -8.83 -6.26 0.09
CA TYR A 58 -9.99 -7.01 -0.40
C TYR A 58 -9.63 -8.44 -0.80
N GLU A 59 -8.49 -8.66 -1.45
CA GLU A 59 -8.06 -9.96 -1.95
C GLU A 59 -7.38 -10.85 -0.89
N ALA A 60 -6.61 -10.26 0.04
CA ALA A 60 -5.72 -10.97 0.96
C ALA A 60 -6.03 -10.74 2.45
N GLY A 61 -7.01 -9.89 2.76
CA GLY A 61 -7.38 -9.50 4.12
C GLY A 61 -6.69 -8.21 4.58
N ALA A 62 -7.45 -7.34 5.26
CA ALA A 62 -7.00 -6.02 5.70
C ALA A 62 -5.83 -6.08 6.70
N ASP A 63 -5.92 -6.92 7.74
CA ASP A 63 -4.91 -6.96 8.81
C ASP A 63 -3.51 -7.33 8.30
N GLY A 64 -3.42 -8.37 7.46
CA GLY A 64 -2.16 -8.81 6.87
C GLY A 64 -1.56 -7.76 5.94
N VAL A 65 -2.40 -7.02 5.22
CA VAL A 65 -1.98 -5.93 4.34
C VAL A 65 -1.49 -4.72 5.13
N VAL A 66 -2.21 -4.31 6.17
CA VAL A 66 -1.80 -3.21 7.06
C VAL A 66 -0.45 -3.50 7.71
N GLU A 67 -0.28 -4.72 8.23
CA GLU A 67 0.99 -5.15 8.82
C GLU A 67 2.13 -5.15 7.79
N THR A 68 1.86 -5.61 6.56
CA THR A 68 2.83 -5.55 5.46
C THR A 68 3.25 -4.12 5.15
N ILE A 69 2.29 -3.19 5.02
CA ILE A 69 2.57 -1.78 4.73
C ILE A 69 3.44 -1.17 5.85
N ARG A 70 3.11 -1.43 7.12
CA ARG A 70 3.88 -0.92 8.27
C ARG A 70 5.31 -1.45 8.31
N ARG A 71 5.52 -2.75 8.05
CA ARG A 71 6.86 -3.33 7.95
C ARG A 71 7.66 -2.73 6.81
N PHE A 72 7.04 -2.51 5.66
CA PHE A 72 7.71 -1.89 4.52
C PHE A 72 8.08 -0.43 4.82
N ALA A 73 7.19 0.32 5.48
CA ALA A 73 7.39 1.71 5.83
C ALA A 73 8.65 1.96 6.67
N ALA A 74 9.06 0.99 7.50
CA ALA A 74 10.29 1.06 8.30
C ALA A 74 11.57 1.21 7.47
N ARG A 75 11.54 0.89 6.16
CA ARG A 75 12.68 1.08 5.24
C ARG A 75 12.96 2.56 4.94
N GLY A 76 11.94 3.42 5.08
CA GLY A 76 12.05 4.87 4.93
C GLY A 76 12.58 5.38 3.58
N VAL A 77 12.73 6.70 3.51
CA VAL A 77 13.38 7.46 2.43
C VAL A 77 14.35 8.47 3.04
N ARG A 78 15.29 9.00 2.24
CA ARG A 78 16.24 10.03 2.69
C ARG A 78 15.72 11.42 2.32
N GLY A 79 15.95 12.41 3.19
CA GLY A 79 15.51 13.79 3.00
C GLY A 79 14.20 14.10 3.72
N ALA A 80 14.08 15.30 4.30
CA ALA A 80 12.94 15.68 5.15
C ALA A 80 11.62 15.82 4.37
N SER A 81 11.67 16.44 3.18
CA SER A 81 10.54 16.57 2.25
C SER A 81 10.05 15.19 1.78
N ALA A 82 10.98 14.37 1.30
CA ALA A 82 10.73 12.99 0.91
C ALA A 82 10.12 12.17 2.05
N THR A 83 10.64 12.29 3.27
CA THR A 83 10.14 11.57 4.46
C THR A 83 8.70 11.98 4.77
N THR A 84 8.39 13.27 4.72
CA THR A 84 7.03 13.78 4.93
C THR A 84 6.06 13.21 3.90
N LEU A 85 6.44 13.19 2.62
CA LEU A 85 5.61 12.63 1.56
C LEU A 85 5.46 11.11 1.72
N TRP A 86 6.54 10.38 2.02
CA TRP A 86 6.51 8.94 2.25
C TRP A 86 5.55 8.57 3.38
N ASN A 87 5.61 9.30 4.51
CA ASN A 87 4.71 9.10 5.63
C ASN A 87 3.24 9.35 5.25
N ARG A 88 2.98 10.35 4.39
CA ARG A 88 1.62 10.62 3.88
C ARG A 88 1.11 9.46 3.02
N VAL A 89 1.93 8.98 2.07
CA VAL A 89 1.58 7.85 1.20
C VAL A 89 1.28 6.59 2.04
N VAL A 90 2.18 6.25 2.98
CA VAL A 90 2.01 5.09 3.88
C VAL A 90 0.74 5.22 4.70
N ARG A 91 0.48 6.39 5.29
CA ARG A 91 -0.74 6.63 6.08
C ARG A 91 -1.99 6.41 5.24
N SER A 92 -2.08 7.03 4.06
CA SER A 92 -3.25 6.88 3.18
C SER A 92 -3.44 5.44 2.71
N ALA A 93 -2.36 4.69 2.48
CA ALA A 93 -2.44 3.27 2.14
C ALA A 93 -2.97 2.42 3.31
N VAL A 94 -2.53 2.68 4.54
CA VAL A 94 -3.05 2.01 5.74
C VAL A 94 -4.52 2.32 5.95
N GLU A 95 -4.92 3.60 5.84
CA GLU A 95 -6.32 4.03 5.96
C GLU A 95 -7.20 3.34 4.92
N ALA A 96 -6.75 3.28 3.66
CA ALA A 96 -7.47 2.65 2.57
C ALA A 96 -7.63 1.13 2.78
N ALA A 97 -6.55 0.43 3.16
CA ALA A 97 -6.59 -1.00 3.47
C ALA A 97 -7.51 -1.31 4.67
N ALA A 98 -7.44 -0.51 5.73
CA ALA A 98 -8.23 -0.71 6.95
C ALA A 98 -9.73 -0.41 6.75
N ALA A 99 -10.08 0.44 5.79
CA ALA A 99 -11.48 0.74 5.44
C ALA A 99 -12.17 -0.41 4.69
N VAL A 100 -11.42 -1.42 4.24
CA VAL A 100 -12.00 -2.58 3.57
C VAL A 100 -12.66 -3.51 4.58
N GLU A 101 -13.99 -3.47 4.61
CA GLU A 101 -14.82 -4.39 5.40
C GLU A 101 -14.49 -5.86 5.08
N PRO A 102 -14.42 -6.75 6.09
CA PRO A 102 -14.31 -8.18 5.84
C PRO A 102 -15.53 -8.64 5.05
N ALA A 103 -15.32 -9.41 3.97
CA ALA A 103 -16.37 -9.85 3.04
C ALA A 103 -17.54 -10.62 3.70
N VAL A 104 -17.40 -11.02 4.97
CA VAL A 104 -18.42 -11.71 5.76
C VAL A 104 -19.64 -10.81 6.03
N THR A 105 -19.48 -9.49 6.18
CA THR A 105 -20.57 -8.57 6.56
C THR A 105 -21.54 -8.23 5.42
N ARG A 106 -21.19 -8.54 4.15
CA ARG A 106 -22.04 -8.25 2.99
C ARG A 106 -23.09 -9.35 2.74
N ARG A 107 -22.82 -10.59 3.15
CA ARG A 107 -23.72 -11.73 2.87
C ARG A 107 -24.89 -11.83 3.84
N GLU A 108 -24.74 -11.39 5.09
CA GLU A 108 -25.81 -11.41 6.10
C GLU A 108 -26.83 -10.26 5.94
N ARG A 109 -26.44 -9.11 5.37
CA ARG A 109 -27.38 -8.00 5.09
C ARG A 109 -28.28 -8.22 3.87
N ALA A 110 -27.96 -9.18 3.01
CA ALA A 110 -28.71 -9.43 1.77
C ALA A 110 -29.88 -10.42 1.93
N THR A 111 -29.97 -11.13 3.07
CA THR A 111 -31.04 -12.11 3.34
C THR A 111 -32.10 -11.62 4.33
N ALA A 112 -32.05 -10.34 4.71
CA ALA A 112 -32.96 -9.73 5.69
C ALA A 112 -33.88 -8.66 5.06
N SER A 113 -34.19 -8.78 3.76
CA SER A 113 -35.19 -7.95 3.07
C SER A 113 -36.29 -8.80 2.46
#